data_AF-A0A7W0VRM1-F1
#
_entry.id   AF-A0A7W0VRM1-F1
#
_cell.length_a   1.000
_cell.length_b   1.000
_cell.length_c   1.000
_cell.angle_alpha   90.00
_cell.angle_beta   90.00
_cell.angle_gamma   90.00
#
_symmetry.space_group_name_H-M   'P 1'
#
loop_
_entity.id
_entity.type
_entity.pdbx_description
1 polymer ?
#
loop_
_entity_poly.entity_id
_entity_poly.type
_entity_poly.pdbx_seq_one_letter_code
_entity_poly.pdbx_strand_id
1 'polypeptide(L)'
;SDPRPERYTPKQLEAAATADPVWNAAQRQLVGEGRIHNYLRMLWGKKVLAWSPSPQRAFATLVELNNKYALDGRDPNSYTGILWTLGAFDRPWAPVRPIFGSVRYMSSASTIKKLRMKRYLAQWS
;
A
#
# COMPACT_ATOMS: atom_id res chain seq x y z
N SER A 1 -9.20 21.56 -2.69
CA SER A 1 -9.14 20.11 -2.97
C SER A 1 -7.67 19.71 -3.06
N ASP A 2 -7.31 18.51 -2.61
CA ASP A 2 -5.93 18.02 -2.63
C ASP A 2 -5.74 17.05 -3.82
N PRO A 3 -5.17 17.52 -4.95
CA PRO A 3 -5.16 16.76 -6.19
C PRO A 3 -4.37 15.45 -6.04
N ARG A 4 -4.89 14.39 -6.66
CA ARG A 4 -4.23 13.09 -6.77
C ARG A 4 -3.71 12.97 -8.19
N PRO A 5 -2.38 13.12 -8.43
CA PRO A 5 -1.82 13.15 -9.78
C PRO A 5 -1.95 11.80 -10.48
N GLU A 6 -1.93 10.71 -9.70
CA GLU A 6 -2.16 9.35 -10.17
C GLU A 6 -3.39 8.79 -9.47
N ARG A 7 -4.23 8.08 -10.24
CA ARG A 7 -5.39 7.34 -9.73
C ARG A 7 -5.50 6.01 -10.45
N TYR A 8 -5.81 4.97 -9.70
CA TYR A 8 -6.02 3.63 -10.23
C TYR A 8 -7.39 3.12 -9.79
N THR A 9 -8.07 2.44 -10.70
CA THR A 9 -9.32 1.72 -10.39
C THR A 9 -9.02 0.51 -9.52
N PRO A 10 -10.01 -0.03 -8.77
CA PRO A 10 -9.84 -1.26 -8.02
C PRO A 10 -9.33 -2.43 -8.89
N LYS A 11 -9.80 -2.55 -10.14
CA LYS A 11 -9.33 -3.56 -11.08
C LYS A 11 -7.86 -3.39 -11.47
N GLN A 12 -7.39 -2.15 -11.68
CA GLN A 12 -5.97 -1.88 -11.96
C GLN A 12 -5.09 -2.19 -10.74
N LEU A 13 -5.55 -1.83 -9.55
CA LEU A 13 -4.84 -2.16 -8.31
C LEU A 13 -4.78 -3.68 -8.12
N GLU A 14 -5.90 -4.38 -8.25
CA GLU A 14 -5.96 -5.84 -8.13
C GLU A 14 -5.01 -6.54 -9.10
N ALA A 15 -4.99 -6.11 -10.36
CA ALA A 15 -4.15 -6.66 -11.43
C ALA A 15 -2.67 -6.21 -11.37
N ALA A 16 -2.25 -5.49 -10.33
CA ALA A 16 -0.89 -4.93 -10.23
C ALA A 16 -0.50 -4.06 -11.43
N ALA A 17 -1.45 -3.26 -11.95
CA ALA A 17 -1.31 -2.43 -13.14
C ALA A 17 -1.13 -0.95 -12.78
N THR A 18 -0.11 -0.64 -11.99
CA THR A 18 0.28 0.74 -11.63
C THR A 18 1.62 1.12 -12.25
N ALA A 19 1.98 2.40 -12.23
CA ALA A 19 3.31 2.85 -12.62
C ALA A 19 4.42 2.48 -11.61
N ASP A 20 4.08 1.96 -10.43
CA ASP A 20 5.03 1.65 -9.36
C ASP A 20 5.40 0.15 -9.34
N PRO A 21 6.60 -0.23 -9.82
CA PRO A 21 6.99 -1.64 -9.90
C PRO A 21 7.15 -2.29 -8.53
N VAL A 22 7.47 -1.53 -7.46
CA VAL A 22 7.57 -2.08 -6.11
C VAL A 22 6.19 -2.44 -5.57
N TRP A 23 5.21 -1.57 -5.83
CA TRP A 23 3.83 -1.83 -5.45
C TRP A 23 3.25 -3.00 -6.23
N ASN A 24 3.48 -3.04 -7.54
CA ASN A 24 3.02 -4.14 -8.40
C ASN A 24 3.60 -5.47 -7.94
N ALA A 25 4.89 -5.52 -7.63
CA ALA A 25 5.55 -6.72 -7.10
C ALA A 25 5.00 -7.15 -5.73
N ALA A 26 4.64 -6.21 -4.85
CA ALA A 26 3.94 -6.52 -3.60
C ALA A 26 2.55 -7.11 -3.87
N GLN A 27 1.77 -6.48 -4.73
CA GLN A 27 0.44 -6.96 -5.07
C GLN A 27 0.46 -8.36 -5.72
N ARG A 28 1.40 -8.62 -6.63
CA ARG A 28 1.54 -9.96 -7.25
C ARG A 28 1.92 -11.03 -6.24
N GLN A 29 2.80 -10.72 -5.28
CA GLN A 29 3.09 -11.65 -4.19
C GLN A 29 1.83 -11.94 -3.37
N LEU A 30 1.04 -10.91 -3.04
CA LEU A 30 -0.21 -11.09 -2.29
C LEU A 30 -1.17 -12.01 -3.02
N VAL A 31 -1.39 -11.77 -4.32
CA VAL A 31 -2.30 -12.57 -5.14
C VAL A 31 -1.78 -14.01 -5.33
N GLY A 32 -0.48 -14.18 -5.57
CA GLY A 32 0.12 -15.47 -5.88
C GLY A 32 0.36 -16.38 -4.67
N GLU A 33 0.77 -15.82 -3.53
CA GLU A 33 1.13 -16.59 -2.33
C GLU A 33 0.18 -16.39 -1.15
N GLY A 34 -0.77 -15.47 -1.25
CA GLY A 34 -1.65 -15.09 -0.14
C GLY A 34 -0.94 -14.43 1.04
N ARG A 35 0.29 -13.97 0.83
CA ARG A 35 1.10 -13.26 1.83
C ARG A 35 1.93 -12.18 1.15
N ILE A 36 2.25 -11.13 1.90
CA ILE A 36 3.20 -10.10 1.48
C ILE A 36 4.16 -9.77 2.61
N HIS A 37 5.40 -9.44 2.26
CA HIS A 37 6.40 -9.02 3.22
C HIS A 37 5.87 -7.87 4.10
N ASN A 38 6.02 -7.96 5.43
CA ASN A 38 5.39 -7.03 6.38
C ASN A 38 5.73 -5.56 6.11
N TYR A 39 6.99 -5.25 5.77
CA TYR A 39 7.37 -3.89 5.40
C TYR A 39 6.67 -3.39 4.12
N LEU A 40 6.42 -4.30 3.17
CA LEU A 40 5.72 -3.97 1.92
C LEU A 40 4.22 -3.76 2.16
N ARG A 41 3.58 -4.43 3.14
CA ARG A 41 2.17 -4.11 3.52
C ARG A 41 1.99 -2.63 3.84
N MET A 42 2.96 -2.06 4.57
CA MET A 42 2.93 -0.64 4.94
C MET A 42 3.03 0.27 3.70
N LEU A 43 4.01 0.02 2.83
CA LEU A 43 4.17 0.78 1.59
C LEU A 43 2.93 0.61 0.69
N TRP A 44 2.43 -0.62 0.58
CA TRP A 44 1.26 -1.00 -0.22
C TRP A 44 0.03 -0.19 0.19
N GLY A 45 -0.27 -0.12 1.49
CA GLY A 45 -1.37 0.71 2.00
C GLY A 45 -1.17 2.21 1.81
N LYS A 46 0.04 2.71 2.08
CA LYS A 46 0.38 4.13 1.88
C LYS A 46 0.24 4.57 0.42
N LYS A 47 0.54 3.69 -0.54
CA LYS A 47 0.39 3.97 -1.97
C LYS A 47 -1.07 3.99 -2.41
N VAL A 48 -1.91 3.07 -1.93
CA VAL A 48 -3.36 3.12 -2.22
C VAL A 48 -3.99 4.39 -1.64
N LEU A 49 -3.56 4.86 -0.46
CA LEU A 49 -3.96 6.18 0.05
C LEU A 49 -3.57 7.32 -0.91
N ALA A 50 -2.36 7.25 -1.47
CA ALA A 50 -1.86 8.24 -2.43
C ALA A 50 -2.66 8.30 -3.73
N TRP A 51 -3.22 7.17 -4.15
CA TRP A 51 -3.91 7.03 -5.44
C TRP A 51 -5.43 7.06 -5.34
N SER A 52 -5.97 7.09 -4.12
CA SER A 52 -7.41 7.09 -3.88
C SER A 52 -7.96 8.51 -3.78
N PRO A 53 -9.20 8.74 -4.24
CA PRO A 53 -9.84 10.05 -4.16
C PRO A 53 -10.13 10.50 -2.71
N SER A 54 -10.22 9.55 -1.77
CA SER A 54 -10.35 9.83 -0.34
C SER A 54 -9.76 8.70 0.51
N PRO A 55 -9.43 8.96 1.80
CA PRO A 55 -9.00 7.92 2.73
C PRO A 55 -10.03 6.80 2.93
N GLN A 56 -11.33 7.11 2.88
CA GLN A 56 -12.41 6.12 3.01
C GLN A 56 -12.42 5.17 1.80
N ARG A 57 -12.20 5.70 0.58
CA ARG A 57 -12.07 4.87 -0.62
C ARG A 57 -10.79 4.04 -0.58
N ALA A 58 -9.68 4.60 -0.08
CA ALA A 58 -8.46 3.85 0.15
C ALA A 58 -8.69 2.68 1.11
N PHE A 59 -9.33 2.94 2.25
CA PHE A 59 -9.67 1.92 3.25
C PHE A 59 -10.50 0.78 2.65
N ALA A 60 -11.58 1.11 1.94
CA ALA A 60 -12.45 0.12 1.31
C ALA A 60 -11.67 -0.79 0.34
N THR A 61 -10.85 -0.20 -0.54
CA THR A 61 -10.01 -0.96 -1.48
C THR A 61 -8.99 -1.84 -0.77
N LEU A 62 -8.34 -1.33 0.28
CA LEU A 62 -7.33 -2.07 1.05
C LEU A 62 -7.95 -3.27 1.78
N VAL A 63 -9.12 -3.07 2.39
CA VAL A 63 -9.88 -4.14 3.05
C VAL A 63 -10.32 -5.20 2.05
N GLU A 64 -10.85 -4.79 0.89
CA GLU A 64 -11.28 -5.72 -0.16
C GLU A 64 -10.11 -6.59 -0.64
N LEU A 65 -9.00 -5.98 -1.06
CA LEU A 65 -7.83 -6.71 -1.57
C LEU A 65 -7.20 -7.60 -0.49
N ASN A 66 -7.04 -7.09 0.74
CA ASN A 66 -6.45 -7.87 1.83
C ASN A 66 -7.35 -9.05 2.21
N ASN A 67 -8.67 -8.86 2.33
CA ASN A 67 -9.57 -9.94 2.70
C ASN A 67 -9.71 -10.99 1.60
N LYS A 68 -9.63 -10.57 0.33
CA LYS A 68 -9.74 -11.46 -0.83
C LYS A 68 -8.53 -12.38 -0.98
N TYR A 69 -7.32 -11.84 -0.79
CA TYR A 69 -6.09 -12.55 -1.13
C TYR A 69 -5.25 -12.97 0.08
N ALA A 70 -5.23 -12.21 1.16
CA ALA A 70 -4.36 -12.53 2.29
C ALA A 70 -4.90 -13.74 3.07
N LEU A 71 -4.04 -14.73 3.32
CA LEU A 71 -4.35 -15.87 4.17
C LEU A 71 -4.58 -15.45 5.63
N ASP A 72 -3.92 -14.38 6.06
CA ASP A 72 -4.09 -13.71 7.36
C ASP A 72 -5.06 -12.51 7.29
N GLY A 73 -5.85 -12.42 6.21
CA GLY A 73 -6.90 -11.43 6.04
C GLY A 73 -8.10 -11.70 6.96
N ARG A 74 -9.09 -10.78 6.94
CA ARG A 74 -10.32 -10.88 7.76
C ARG A 74 -10.06 -11.01 9.27
N ASP A 75 -8.89 -10.58 9.71
CA ASP A 75 -8.41 -10.63 11.08
C ASP A 75 -8.33 -9.21 11.69
N PRO A 76 -8.59 -9.01 12.99
CA PRO A 76 -8.44 -7.70 13.64
C PRO A 76 -7.07 -7.04 13.38
N ASN A 77 -5.97 -7.80 13.31
CA ASN A 77 -4.64 -7.27 12.99
C ASN A 77 -4.56 -6.72 11.57
N SER A 78 -5.29 -7.33 10.63
CA SER A 78 -5.38 -6.81 9.26
C SER A 78 -6.04 -5.44 9.23
N TYR A 79 -7.15 -5.25 9.96
CA TYR A 79 -7.83 -3.95 10.03
C TYR A 79 -6.99 -2.89 10.73
N THR A 80 -6.37 -3.22 11.88
CA THR A 80 -5.50 -2.27 12.59
C THR A 80 -4.26 -1.92 11.77
N GLY A 81 -3.69 -2.88 11.04
CA GLY A 81 -2.60 -2.65 10.09
C GLY A 81 -2.99 -1.72 8.95
N ILE A 82 -4.16 -1.90 8.34
CA ILE A 82 -4.68 -1.00 7.30
C ILE A 82 -4.91 0.40 7.89
N LEU A 83 -5.55 0.52 9.05
CA LEU A 83 -5.78 1.81 9.71
C LEU A 83 -4.47 2.52 10.08
N TRP A 84 -3.43 1.77 10.47
CA TRP A 84 -2.08 2.32 10.64
C TRP A 84 -1.54 2.92 9.35
N THR A 85 -1.82 2.30 8.19
CA THR A 85 -1.46 2.90 6.91
C THR A 85 -2.17 4.24 6.66
N LEU A 86 -3.32 4.48 7.29
CA LEU A 86 -4.11 5.70 7.19
C LEU A 86 -3.87 6.71 8.33
N GLY A 87 -2.99 6.39 9.28
CA GLY A 87 -2.56 7.31 10.35
C GLY A 87 -3.05 6.96 11.76
N ALA A 88 -3.80 5.87 11.94
CA ALA A 88 -4.12 5.40 13.29
C ALA A 88 -2.89 4.81 13.98
N PHE A 89 -2.81 4.94 15.30
CA PHE A 89 -1.77 4.29 16.12
C PHE A 89 -0.31 4.66 15.77
N ASP A 90 -0.10 5.73 15.01
CA ASP A 90 1.22 6.33 14.75
C ASP A 90 1.19 7.80 15.18
N ARG A 91 2.36 8.37 15.40
CA ARG A 91 2.52 9.80 15.70
C ARG A 91 2.41 10.64 14.42
N PRO A 92 2.12 11.95 14.51
CA PRO A 92 2.23 12.86 13.37
C PRO A 92 3.68 12.98 12.87
N TRP A 93 3.84 13.14 11.56
CA TRP A 93 5.12 13.30 10.88
C TRP A 93 5.24 14.68 10.22
N ALA A 94 6.44 15.27 10.35
CA ALA A 94 6.83 16.49 9.65
C ALA A 94 7.86 16.17 8.55
N PRO A 95 7.90 16.93 7.45
CA PRO A 95 6.96 18.00 7.10
C PRO A 95 5.59 17.44 6.67
N VAL A 96 4.55 18.27 6.79
CA VAL A 96 3.23 17.98 6.20
C VAL A 96 3.38 17.89 4.69
N ARG A 97 2.81 16.85 4.08
CA ARG A 97 2.90 16.61 2.64
C ARG A 97 1.52 16.70 1.98
N PRO A 98 1.43 17.13 0.71
CA PRO A 98 0.23 16.91 -0.08
C PRO A 98 -0.17 15.43 -0.01
N ILE A 99 -1.48 15.16 -0.06
CA ILE A 99 -2.08 13.83 0.06
C ILE A 99 -2.06 13.24 1.46
N PHE A 100 -0.90 13.24 2.10
CA PHE A 100 -0.70 12.54 3.37
C PHE A 100 -0.96 13.40 4.60
N GLY A 101 -0.93 14.72 4.48
CA GLY A 101 -0.94 15.59 5.65
C GLY A 101 0.24 15.25 6.56
N SER A 102 -0.05 14.95 7.83
CA SER A 102 0.91 14.49 8.83
C SER A 102 1.05 12.96 8.94
N VAL A 103 0.39 12.19 8.07
CA VAL A 103 0.56 10.73 8.01
C VAL A 103 1.98 10.41 7.51
N ARG A 104 2.63 9.40 8.13
CA ARG A 104 3.97 8.95 7.75
C ARG A 104 4.09 8.71 6.25
N TYR A 105 5.01 9.39 5.57
CA TYR A 105 5.25 9.13 4.15
C TYR A 105 6.23 7.95 3.95
N MET A 106 5.99 7.15 2.91
CA MET A 106 6.89 6.08 2.48
C MET A 106 7.05 6.12 0.96
N SER A 107 8.27 5.89 0.47
CA SER A 107 8.56 5.87 -0.96
C SER A 107 9.13 4.52 -1.41
N SER A 108 8.85 4.16 -2.65
CA SER A 108 9.38 2.96 -3.30
C SER A 108 10.89 3.04 -3.48
N ALA A 109 11.43 4.23 -3.82
CA ALA A 109 12.86 4.47 -3.93
C ALA A 109 13.61 4.18 -2.61
N SER A 110 13.12 4.67 -1.47
CA SER A 110 13.70 4.37 -0.16
C SER A 110 13.55 2.88 0.20
N THR A 111 12.44 2.26 -0.17
CA THR A 111 12.17 0.84 0.10
C THR A 111 13.10 -0.08 -0.68
N ILE A 112 13.39 0.23 -1.96
CA ILE A 112 14.34 -0.51 -2.79
C ILE A 112 15.72 -0.59 -2.13
N LYS A 113 16.21 0.55 -1.64
CA LYS A 113 17.51 0.63 -0.95
C LYS A 113 17.48 -0.14 0.37
N LYS A 114 16.44 0.07 1.19
CA LYS A 114 16.32 -0.51 2.54
C LYS A 114 16.21 -2.03 2.53
N LEU A 115 15.42 -2.59 1.62
CA LEU A 115 15.15 -4.03 1.56
C LEU A 115 16.00 -4.77 0.51
N ARG A 116 16.90 -4.08 -0.20
CA ARG A 116 17.72 -4.66 -1.27
C ARG A 116 16.87 -5.42 -2.30
N MET A 117 15.86 -4.73 -2.84
CA MET A 117 14.73 -5.32 -3.57
C MET A 117 15.05 -5.98 -4.93
N LYS A 118 16.32 -6.06 -5.37
CA LYS A 118 16.68 -6.58 -6.70
C LYS A 118 16.12 -7.98 -6.95
N ARG A 119 16.32 -8.91 -6.01
CA ARG A 119 15.81 -10.29 -6.14
C ARG A 119 14.29 -10.36 -6.04
N TYR A 120 13.72 -9.60 -5.12
CA TYR A 120 12.25 -9.54 -4.92
C TYR A 120 11.55 -9.06 -6.19
N LEU A 121 12.05 -7.98 -6.81
CA LEU A 121 11.49 -7.44 -8.04
C LEU A 121 11.66 -8.40 -9.21
N ALA A 122 12.79 -9.10 -9.33
CA ALA A 122 12.98 -10.10 -10.38
C ALA A 122 12.02 -11.30 -10.25
N GLN A 123 11.63 -11.65 -9.03
CA GLN A 123 10.67 -12.74 -8.78
C GLN A 123 9.22 -12.33 -9.06
N TRP A 124 8.88 -11.07 -8.84
CA TRP A 124 7.49 -10.57 -8.87
C TRP A 124 7.25 -9.44 -9.88
N SER A 125 8.09 -9.34 -10.92
CA SER A 125 8.05 -8.32 -11.99
C SER A 125 6.86 -8.44 -12.92
#